data_AF-A0AAN5CXB5-F1
#
_entry.id   AF-A0AAN5CXB5-F1
#
_cell.length_a   1.000
_cell.length_b   1.000
_cell.length_c   1.000
_cell.angle_alpha   90.00
_cell.angle_beta   90.00
_cell.angle_gamma   90.00
#
_symmetry.space_group_name_H-M   'P 1'
#
loop_
_entity.id
_entity.type
_entity.pdbx_description
1 polymer ?
#
loop_
_entity_poly.entity_id
_entity_poly.type
_entity_poly.pdbx_seq_one_letter_code
_entity_poly.pdbx_strand_id
1 'polypeptide(L)'
;FDEAVISMNEYQGYSNEITRFILVKLGEVWFKNEFTEDGFEQFQRQTKMFYGIQIRECKIRLISDCPNIDYVRRVASLFRIELLTFIVDSDGSLENAIELMSTVDDCKKNVEIVRDYATEQDLTLLPPLEQLSFTIRESYSTAREMQRFTTALLNLIAIHKVVVVSNVQLQSNDMKRILEVISSETLERMVKLSTKTHIVKSWMTNFRIYPDTLIGDVIGEFTVIRKFSDDFDDYVWLRYHNCWIRFQIASVRPNQLRHDILRNELLEKTVAIGNGEYRDWE
;
A
#
# COMPACT_ATOMS: atom_id res chain seq x y z
N PHE A 1 11.80 14.49 -11.73
CA PHE A 1 12.36 14.08 -10.43
C PHE A 1 11.34 13.16 -9.81
N ASP A 2 11.58 11.86 -9.90
CA ASP A 2 10.46 10.97 -10.25
C ASP A 2 9.88 10.14 -9.09
N GLU A 3 10.61 9.93 -8.00
CA GLU A 3 10.10 9.23 -6.80
C GLU A 3 11.10 9.42 -5.64
N ALA A 4 10.61 9.49 -4.39
CA ALA A 4 11.47 9.33 -3.23
C ALA A 4 10.92 8.21 -2.32
N VAL A 5 11.80 7.34 -1.84
CA VAL A 5 11.38 6.25 -0.95
C VAL A 5 12.06 6.46 0.39
N ILE A 6 11.27 6.63 1.45
CA ILE A 6 11.78 6.75 2.82
C ILE A 6 11.48 5.42 3.53
N SER A 7 12.43 4.49 3.43
CA SER A 7 12.30 3.22 4.15
C SER A 7 12.97 3.34 5.51
N MET A 8 12.23 3.04 6.57
CA MET A 8 12.82 2.81 7.88
C MET A 8 13.17 1.34 7.96
N ASN A 9 14.41 1.05 8.31
CA ASN A 9 14.86 -0.32 8.50
C ASN A 9 15.58 -0.42 9.83
N GLU A 10 15.34 -1.54 10.51
CA GLU A 10 16.13 -1.96 11.65
C GLU A 10 17.18 -2.95 11.15
N TYR A 11 18.43 -2.75 11.56
CA TYR A 11 19.49 -3.74 11.34
C TYR A 11 20.06 -4.17 12.68
N GLN A 12 20.13 -5.48 12.86
CA GLN A 12 20.74 -6.08 14.03
C GLN A 12 22.15 -6.53 13.64
N GLY A 13 23.16 -5.83 14.16
CA GLY A 13 24.55 -6.13 13.86
C GLY A 13 25.07 -7.37 14.60
N TYR A 14 26.27 -7.83 14.23
CA TYR A 14 26.97 -8.92 14.91
C TYR A 14 27.27 -8.64 16.40
N SER A 15 27.15 -7.38 16.85
CA SER A 15 27.40 -6.93 18.22
C SER A 15 26.18 -6.99 19.16
N ASN A 16 25.04 -7.53 18.73
CA ASN A 16 23.72 -7.41 19.40
C ASN A 16 23.19 -5.97 19.54
N GLU A 17 23.88 -4.96 19.01
CA GLU A 17 23.34 -3.60 18.94
C GLU A 17 22.40 -3.47 17.75
N ILE A 18 21.16 -3.07 18.02
CA ILE A 18 20.16 -2.74 16.99
C ILE A 18 20.41 -1.28 16.60
N THR A 19 21.07 -1.07 15.46
CA THR A 19 21.21 0.27 14.88
C THR A 19 20.03 0.52 13.95
N ARG A 20 19.20 1.50 14.31
CA ARG A 20 18.06 1.93 13.50
C ARG A 20 18.52 3.01 12.52
N PHE A 21 18.08 2.95 11.27
CA PHE A 21 18.36 4.00 10.29
C PHE A 21 17.18 4.30 9.36
N ILE A 22 17.18 5.53 8.84
CA ILE A 22 16.35 5.93 7.70
C ILE A 22 17.17 5.76 6.43
N LEU A 23 16.59 5.07 5.44
CA LEU A 23 17.03 5.10 4.07
C LEU A 23 16.12 6.05 3.28
N VAL A 24 16.69 7.16 2.81
CA VAL A 24 16.02 8.03 1.85
C VAL A 24 16.62 7.78 0.48
N LYS A 25 15.81 7.36 -0.49
CA LYS A 25 16.19 7.30 -1.90
C LYS A 25 15.74 8.57 -2.60
N LEU A 26 16.65 9.30 -3.25
CA LEU A 26 16.33 10.42 -4.15
C LEU A 26 16.91 10.11 -5.53
N GLY A 27 16.05 9.79 -6.50
CA GLY A 27 16.51 9.31 -7.80
C GLY A 27 17.22 7.97 -7.68
N GLU A 28 18.51 7.89 -8.05
CA GLU A 28 19.34 6.69 -7.93
C GLU A 28 20.18 6.65 -6.65
N VAL A 29 20.20 7.74 -5.88
CA VAL A 29 21.07 7.90 -4.70
C VAL A 29 20.32 7.46 -3.44
N TRP A 30 21.02 6.70 -2.59
CA TRP A 30 20.54 6.30 -1.27
C TRP A 30 21.30 7.06 -0.18
N PHE A 31 20.54 7.67 0.73
CA PHE A 31 21.05 8.30 1.94
C PHE A 31 20.67 7.41 3.12
N LYS A 32 21.68 6.87 3.80
CA LYS A 32 21.50 6.16 5.07
C LYS A 32 21.80 7.14 6.20
N ASN A 33 20.84 7.37 7.07
CA ASN A 33 21.03 8.20 8.25
C ASN A 33 20.58 7.50 9.52
N GLU A 34 21.39 7.62 10.56
CA GLU A 34 21.06 7.13 11.89
C GLU A 34 19.93 7.97 12.49
N PHE A 35 19.08 7.34 13.31
CA PHE A 35 18.04 8.04 14.07
C PHE A 35 18.64 8.80 15.26
N THR A 36 19.54 9.75 15.00
CA THR A 36 20.21 10.60 15.99
C THR A 36 20.11 12.07 15.55
N GLU A 37 20.26 13.01 16.49
CA GLU A 37 20.29 14.45 16.13
C GLU A 37 21.43 14.76 15.15
N ASP A 38 22.61 14.16 15.36
CA ASP A 38 23.75 14.32 14.47
C ASP A 38 23.44 13.78 13.06
N GLY A 39 22.78 12.61 12.97
CA GLY A 39 22.30 12.07 11.70
C GLY A 39 21.28 12.98 11.02
N PHE A 40 20.35 13.57 11.77
CA PHE A 40 19.41 14.55 11.23
C PHE A 40 20.14 15.79 10.68
N GLU A 41 21.08 16.35 11.44
CA GLU A 41 21.87 17.50 10.99
C GLU A 41 22.66 17.19 9.72
N GLN A 42 23.30 16.01 9.67
CA GLN A 42 24.02 15.55 8.49
C GLN A 42 23.09 15.45 7.28
N PHE A 43 21.91 14.85 7.45
CA PHE A 43 20.89 14.77 6.41
C PHE A 43 20.43 16.17 5.95
N GLN A 44 20.21 17.08 6.89
CA GLN A 44 19.80 18.45 6.59
C GLN A 44 20.89 19.19 5.80
N ARG A 45 22.17 19.01 6.15
CA ARG A 45 23.29 19.58 5.39
C ARG A 45 23.36 19.02 3.96
N GLN A 46 23.13 17.72 3.80
CA GLN A 46 23.11 17.08 2.47
C GLN A 46 21.95 17.59 1.60
N THR A 47 20.78 17.80 2.20
CA THR A 47 19.58 18.26 1.48
C THR A 47 19.59 19.76 1.17
N LYS A 48 20.34 20.59 1.92
CA LYS A 48 20.56 22.02 1.63
C LYS A 48 21.19 22.28 0.26
N MET A 49 21.80 21.27 -0.38
CA MET A 49 22.32 21.40 -1.74
C MET A 49 21.21 21.54 -2.81
N PHE A 50 19.95 21.30 -2.45
CA PHE A 50 18.81 21.37 -3.35
C PHE A 50 17.88 22.52 -2.95
N TYR A 51 17.61 23.45 -3.88
CA TYR A 51 16.64 24.52 -3.68
C TYR A 51 15.22 23.99 -3.86
N GLY A 52 14.61 23.51 -2.78
CA GLY A 52 13.21 23.06 -2.76
C GLY A 52 13.02 21.71 -3.45
N ILE A 53 13.13 20.63 -2.69
CA ILE A 53 12.87 19.29 -3.20
C ILE A 53 11.36 19.02 -3.14
N GLN A 54 10.77 18.82 -4.32
CA GLN A 54 9.41 18.30 -4.46
C GLN A 54 9.48 16.79 -4.71
N ILE A 55 8.79 16.04 -3.84
CA ILE A 55 8.69 14.59 -3.89
C ILE A 55 7.30 14.23 -4.40
N ARG A 56 7.23 13.57 -5.55
CA ARG A 56 5.96 13.12 -6.12
C ARG A 56 5.28 12.05 -5.27
N GLU A 57 6.03 11.06 -4.83
CA GLU A 57 5.54 10.00 -3.95
C GLU A 57 6.60 9.72 -2.90
N CYS A 58 6.19 9.70 -1.63
CA CYS A 58 6.98 9.34 -0.47
C CYS A 58 6.34 8.13 0.20
N LYS A 59 7.03 6.98 0.19
CA LYS A 59 6.59 5.78 0.91
C LYS A 59 7.30 5.70 2.24
N ILE A 60 6.55 5.59 3.34
CA ILE A 60 7.05 5.40 4.70
C ILE A 60 6.59 4.03 5.20
N ARG A 61 7.54 3.13 5.45
CA ARG A 61 7.25 1.88 6.16
C ARG A 61 7.46 2.11 7.65
N LEU A 62 6.38 1.95 8.43
CA LEU A 62 6.42 2.06 9.87
C LEU A 62 6.58 0.67 10.47
N ILE A 63 7.48 0.54 11.44
CA ILE A 63 7.70 -0.67 12.22
C ILE A 63 7.04 -0.46 13.58
N SER A 64 6.51 -1.52 14.19
CA SER A 64 5.72 -1.51 15.44
C SER A 64 6.29 -0.64 16.56
N ASP A 65 7.62 -0.60 16.68
CA ASP A 65 8.34 0.13 17.73
C ASP A 65 9.13 1.31 17.16
N CYS A 66 8.55 2.06 16.20
CA CYS A 66 9.18 3.27 15.66
C CYS A 66 9.51 4.23 16.81
N PRO A 67 10.78 4.34 17.24
CA PRO A 67 11.10 5.00 18.50
C PRO A 67 11.00 6.52 18.42
N ASN A 68 10.89 7.08 17.21
CA ASN A 68 11.03 8.51 17.00
C ASN A 68 10.20 8.98 15.80
N ILE A 69 8.88 9.01 15.98
CA ILE A 69 7.92 9.63 15.06
C ILE A 69 8.29 11.09 14.80
N ASP A 70 8.81 11.80 15.81
CA ASP A 70 9.24 13.19 15.68
C ASP A 70 10.37 13.35 14.65
N TYR A 71 11.31 12.42 14.59
CA TYR A 71 12.36 12.38 13.57
C TYR A 71 11.77 12.22 12.18
N VAL A 72 10.82 11.30 12.01
CA VAL A 72 10.12 11.09 10.74
C VAL A 72 9.42 12.36 10.30
N ARG A 73 8.70 13.00 11.22
CA ARG A 73 8.01 14.26 10.99
C ARG A 73 8.98 15.37 10.56
N ARG A 74 10.13 15.49 11.24
CA ARG A 74 11.18 16.45 10.88
C ARG A 74 11.81 16.17 9.53
N VAL A 75 11.98 14.91 9.14
CA VAL A 75 12.50 14.55 7.82
C VAL A 75 11.47 14.87 6.74
N ALA A 76 10.20 14.48 6.95
CA ALA A 76 9.12 14.73 5.99
C ALA A 76 8.90 16.23 5.75
N SER A 77 9.08 17.07 6.79
CA SER A 77 8.92 18.53 6.68
C SER A 77 10.02 19.24 5.88
N LEU A 78 11.13 18.56 5.56
CA LEU A 78 12.16 19.11 4.67
C LEU A 78 11.73 19.11 3.19
N PHE A 79 10.63 18.43 2.85
CA PHE A 79 10.23 18.16 1.48
C PHE A 79 8.81 18.63 1.20
N ARG A 80 8.56 19.09 -0.03
CA ARG A 80 7.19 19.25 -0.53
C ARG A 80 6.71 17.92 -1.09
N ILE A 81 5.86 17.22 -0.37
CA ILE A 81 5.38 15.88 -0.74
C ILE A 81 4.01 16.00 -1.43
N GLU A 82 3.85 15.43 -2.63
CA GLU A 82 2.54 15.39 -3.31
C GLU A 82 1.67 14.23 -2.81
N LEU A 83 2.29 13.06 -2.62
CA LEU A 83 1.62 11.84 -2.16
C LEU A 83 2.46 11.16 -1.08
N LEU A 84 1.85 10.94 0.09
CA LEU A 84 2.43 10.23 1.22
C LEU A 84 1.74 8.88 1.39
N THR A 85 2.50 7.80 1.28
CA THR A 85 2.01 6.42 1.41
C THR A 85 2.60 5.79 2.67
N PHE A 86 1.75 5.36 3.60
CA PHE A 86 2.17 4.62 4.79
C PHE A 86 2.01 3.12 4.57
N ILE A 87 3.07 2.35 4.83
CA ILE A 87 3.02 0.89 4.85
C ILE A 87 2.98 0.47 6.32
N VAL A 88 1.89 -0.20 6.69
CA VAL A 88 1.50 -0.52 8.06
C VAL A 88 1.38 -2.04 8.19
N ASP A 89 2.04 -2.63 9.19
CA ASP A 89 2.05 -4.07 9.44
C ASP A 89 1.65 -4.47 10.88
N SER A 90 1.32 -3.49 11.72
CA SER A 90 0.95 -3.64 13.13
C SER A 90 -0.02 -2.55 13.59
N ASP A 91 -0.69 -2.74 14.73
CA ASP A 91 -1.57 -1.70 15.30
C ASP A 91 -0.76 -0.45 15.68
N GLY A 92 0.41 -0.63 16.32
CA GLY A 92 1.29 0.48 16.66
C GLY A 92 1.76 1.26 15.42
N SER A 93 2.06 0.58 14.30
CA SER A 93 2.39 1.29 13.05
C SER A 93 1.18 2.00 12.44
N LEU A 94 -0.05 1.54 12.67
CA LEU A 94 -1.27 2.21 12.22
C LEU A 94 -1.52 3.48 13.02
N GLU A 95 -1.41 3.42 14.35
CA GLU A 95 -1.51 4.57 15.25
C GLU A 95 -0.48 5.64 14.87
N ASN A 96 0.77 5.23 14.67
CA ASN A 96 1.84 6.12 14.22
C ASN A 96 1.56 6.73 12.84
N ALA A 97 0.96 5.96 11.92
CA ALA A 97 0.56 6.47 10.61
C ALA A 97 -0.53 7.55 10.76
N ILE A 98 -1.54 7.29 11.59
CA ILE A 98 -2.63 8.25 11.86
C ILE A 98 -2.08 9.53 12.47
N GLU A 99 -1.17 9.43 13.44
CA GLU A 99 -0.50 10.58 14.02
C GLU A 99 0.28 11.36 12.94
N LEU A 100 1.10 10.70 12.13
CA LEU A 100 1.89 11.34 11.08
C LEU A 100 1.00 12.00 10.01
N MET A 101 -0.10 11.35 9.62
CA MET A 101 -1.08 11.90 8.68
C MET A 101 -1.68 13.22 9.15
N SER A 102 -1.86 13.39 10.47
CA SER A 102 -2.37 14.63 11.05
C SER A 102 -1.33 15.77 11.08
N THR A 103 -0.05 15.45 10.87
CA THR A 103 1.06 16.42 10.99
C THR A 103 1.66 16.83 9.66
N VAL A 104 1.47 16.04 8.60
CA VAL A 104 1.93 16.36 7.24
C VAL A 104 0.74 16.86 6.42
N ASP A 105 0.55 18.17 6.46
CA ASP A 105 -0.49 18.87 5.73
C ASP A 105 -0.21 18.90 4.22
N ASP A 106 -1.22 19.31 3.44
CA ASP A 106 -1.13 19.63 2.00
C ASP A 106 -0.66 18.53 1.02
N CYS A 107 -0.53 17.28 1.48
CA CYS A 107 -0.29 16.12 0.62
C CYS A 107 -1.52 15.20 0.53
N LYS A 108 -1.62 14.43 -0.56
CA LYS A 108 -2.52 13.28 -0.63
C LYS A 108 -1.98 12.17 0.27
N LYS A 109 -2.89 11.38 0.87
CA LYS A 109 -2.51 10.27 1.76
C LYS A 109 -3.00 8.95 1.21
N ASN A 110 -2.11 7.96 1.27
CA ASN A 110 -2.40 6.55 1.03
C ASN A 110 -1.97 5.73 2.24
N VAL A 111 -2.65 4.60 2.45
CA VAL A 111 -2.24 3.61 3.43
C VAL A 111 -2.26 2.23 2.76
N GLU A 112 -1.23 1.44 3.00
CA GLU A 112 -1.10 0.04 2.62
C GLU A 112 -0.97 -0.80 3.89
N ILE A 113 -1.98 -1.63 4.14
CA ILE A 113 -2.06 -2.50 5.31
C ILE A 113 -1.62 -3.90 4.89
N VAL A 114 -0.50 -4.34 5.45
CA VAL A 114 0.16 -5.63 5.19
C VAL A 114 0.10 -6.48 6.46
N ARG A 115 -1.11 -6.73 6.97
CA ARG A 115 -1.33 -7.44 8.24
C ARG A 115 -2.34 -8.57 8.10
N ASP A 116 -2.20 -9.56 8.97
CA ASP A 116 -3.15 -10.67 9.13
C ASP A 116 -4.51 -10.24 9.73
N TYR A 117 -4.60 -9.03 10.31
CA TYR A 117 -5.85 -8.39 10.76
C TYR A 117 -5.59 -6.92 11.12
N ALA A 118 -6.49 -6.00 10.79
CA ALA A 118 -6.72 -4.78 11.56
C ALA A 118 -8.13 -4.90 12.12
N THR A 119 -8.37 -4.49 13.37
CA THR A 119 -9.75 -4.56 13.87
C THR A 119 -10.61 -3.61 13.06
N GLU A 120 -11.87 -3.96 12.85
CA GLU A 120 -12.84 -3.05 12.21
C GLU A 120 -12.85 -1.67 12.89
N GLN A 121 -12.55 -1.61 14.19
CA GLN A 121 -12.44 -0.37 14.95
C GLN A 121 -11.21 0.46 14.56
N ASP A 122 -10.07 -0.15 14.28
CA ASP A 122 -8.86 0.62 13.93
C ASP A 122 -8.96 1.22 12.52
N LEU A 123 -9.63 0.50 11.62
CA LEU A 123 -9.79 0.93 10.24
C LEU A 123 -10.77 2.10 10.09
N THR A 124 -11.71 2.27 11.02
CA THR A 124 -12.62 3.43 11.02
C THR A 124 -11.96 4.70 11.57
N LEU A 125 -10.79 4.60 12.20
CA LEU A 125 -9.99 5.75 12.64
C LEU A 125 -9.24 6.42 11.48
N LEU A 126 -9.10 5.74 10.34
CA LEU A 126 -8.43 6.29 9.17
C LEU A 126 -9.24 7.47 8.60
N PRO A 127 -8.61 8.64 8.38
CA PRO A 127 -9.27 9.72 7.66
C PRO A 127 -9.54 9.29 6.21
N PRO A 128 -10.39 10.00 5.45
CA PRO A 128 -10.55 9.76 4.03
C PRO A 128 -9.20 9.83 3.28
N LEU A 129 -8.82 8.72 2.63
CA LEU A 129 -7.58 8.56 1.87
C LEU A 129 -7.84 8.67 0.37
N GLU A 130 -6.80 9.03 -0.40
CA GLU A 130 -6.86 8.94 -1.86
C GLU A 130 -6.89 7.46 -2.27
N GLN A 131 -6.06 6.62 -1.64
CA GLN A 131 -6.08 5.17 -1.81
C GLN A 131 -5.81 4.44 -0.50
N LEU A 132 -6.67 3.47 -0.18
CA LEU A 132 -6.44 2.50 0.86
C LEU A 132 -6.21 1.12 0.23
N SER A 133 -5.13 0.45 0.61
CA SER A 133 -4.74 -0.86 0.08
C SER A 133 -4.61 -1.88 1.20
N PHE A 134 -5.15 -3.07 0.98
CA PHE A 134 -5.07 -4.20 1.92
C PHE A 134 -4.52 -5.42 1.22
N THR A 135 -3.60 -6.11 1.87
CA THR A 135 -3.17 -7.44 1.45
C THR A 135 -3.54 -8.46 2.51
N ILE A 136 -4.59 -9.24 2.22
CA ILE A 136 -5.06 -10.35 3.04
C ILE A 136 -4.03 -11.48 2.93
N ARG A 137 -3.40 -11.87 4.03
CA ARG A 137 -2.54 -13.07 4.07
C ARG A 137 -3.42 -14.31 4.19
N GLU A 138 -2.96 -15.47 3.72
CA GLU A 138 -3.78 -16.70 3.62
C GLU A 138 -4.22 -17.31 4.97
N SER A 139 -3.91 -16.67 6.09
CA SER A 139 -4.11 -17.12 7.46
C SER A 139 -5.57 -17.09 7.96
N TYR A 140 -6.53 -16.60 7.16
CA TYR A 140 -7.96 -16.61 7.52
C TYR A 140 -8.50 -18.03 7.55
N SER A 141 -8.41 -18.65 8.72
CA SER A 141 -8.76 -20.05 8.93
C SER A 141 -10.24 -20.23 9.28
N THR A 142 -10.95 -19.17 9.68
CA THR A 142 -12.35 -19.27 10.12
C THR A 142 -13.33 -18.40 9.34
N ALA A 143 -14.56 -18.90 9.16
CA ALA A 143 -15.66 -18.16 8.54
C ALA A 143 -16.02 -16.87 9.29
N ARG A 144 -15.81 -16.83 10.61
CA ARG A 144 -16.11 -15.67 11.45
C ARG A 144 -15.18 -14.49 11.18
N GLU A 145 -13.89 -14.76 10.96
CA GLU A 145 -12.90 -13.74 10.62
C GLU A 145 -13.20 -13.14 9.24
N MET A 146 -13.56 -13.98 8.28
CA MET A 146 -14.00 -13.55 6.96
C MET A 146 -15.23 -12.65 7.02
N GLN A 147 -16.23 -13.00 7.84
CA GLN A 147 -17.43 -12.17 8.00
C GLN A 147 -17.12 -10.78 8.58
N ARG A 148 -16.25 -10.70 9.60
CA ARG A 148 -15.80 -9.42 10.17
C ARG A 148 -15.06 -8.58 9.13
N PHE A 149 -14.17 -9.20 8.37
CA PHE A 149 -13.45 -8.54 7.29
C PHE A 149 -14.41 -7.98 6.24
N THR A 150 -15.41 -8.75 5.81
CA THR A 150 -16.42 -8.27 4.86
C THR A 150 -17.15 -7.02 5.38
N THR A 151 -17.57 -7.02 6.65
CA THR A 151 -18.23 -5.85 7.24
C THR A 151 -17.31 -4.64 7.26
N ALA A 152 -16.06 -4.81 7.70
CA ALA A 152 -15.07 -3.74 7.64
C ALA A 152 -14.85 -3.22 6.21
N LEU A 153 -14.72 -4.11 5.23
CA LEU A 153 -14.55 -3.75 3.83
C LEU A 153 -15.71 -2.90 3.29
N LEU A 154 -16.96 -3.22 3.64
CA LEU A 154 -18.13 -2.43 3.24
C LEU A 154 -18.03 -0.99 3.75
N ASN A 155 -17.66 -0.82 5.03
CA ASN A 155 -17.49 0.51 5.62
C ASN A 155 -16.36 1.29 4.92
N LEU A 156 -15.26 0.60 4.58
CA LEU A 156 -14.11 1.23 3.93
C LEU A 156 -14.42 1.69 2.51
N ILE A 157 -15.20 0.92 1.75
CA ILE A 157 -15.67 1.31 0.42
C ILE A 157 -16.56 2.56 0.49
N ALA A 158 -17.38 2.67 1.53
CA ALA A 158 -18.22 3.85 1.75
C ALA A 158 -17.42 5.10 2.12
N ILE A 159 -16.25 4.96 2.75
CA ILE A 159 -15.44 6.11 3.21
C ILE A 159 -14.44 6.53 2.14
N HIS A 160 -13.67 5.60 1.58
CA HIS A 160 -12.49 5.92 0.78
C HIS A 160 -12.78 5.97 -0.73
N LYS A 161 -12.05 6.84 -1.43
CA LYS A 161 -12.21 7.03 -2.88
C LYS A 161 -11.74 5.82 -3.67
N VAL A 162 -10.57 5.30 -3.34
CA VAL A 162 -9.99 4.09 -3.94
C VAL A 162 -9.72 3.06 -2.86
N VAL A 163 -10.34 1.89 -2.98
CA VAL A 163 -10.09 0.74 -2.11
C VAL A 163 -9.50 -0.38 -2.94
N VAL A 164 -8.30 -0.84 -2.56
CA VAL A 164 -7.60 -1.96 -3.18
C VAL A 164 -7.50 -3.08 -2.16
N VAL A 165 -7.96 -4.28 -2.51
CA VAL A 165 -7.90 -5.42 -1.62
C VAL A 165 -7.37 -6.62 -2.39
N SER A 166 -6.31 -7.21 -1.89
CA SER A 166 -5.66 -8.38 -2.47
C SER A 166 -5.97 -9.65 -1.68
N ASN A 167 -6.01 -10.78 -2.38
CA ASN A 167 -6.32 -12.13 -1.87
C ASN A 167 -7.70 -12.26 -1.21
N VAL A 168 -8.68 -11.59 -1.80
CA VAL A 168 -10.04 -11.49 -1.27
C VAL A 168 -10.80 -12.82 -1.39
N GLN A 169 -11.42 -13.29 -0.31
CA GLN A 169 -12.26 -14.51 -0.33
C GLN A 169 -13.75 -14.18 -0.13
N LEU A 170 -14.30 -13.26 -0.93
CA LEU A 170 -15.71 -12.89 -0.84
C LEU A 170 -16.61 -13.88 -1.58
N GLN A 171 -17.76 -14.18 -0.98
CA GLN A 171 -18.82 -14.91 -1.66
C GLN A 171 -19.65 -13.96 -2.53
N SER A 172 -20.47 -14.52 -3.43
CA SER A 172 -21.33 -13.72 -4.30
C SER A 172 -22.32 -12.84 -3.54
N ASN A 173 -22.78 -13.28 -2.35
CA ASN A 173 -23.65 -12.48 -1.50
C ASN A 173 -22.93 -11.27 -0.90
N ASP A 174 -21.64 -11.40 -0.56
CA ASP A 174 -20.84 -10.28 -0.07
C ASP A 174 -20.62 -9.24 -1.18
N MET A 175 -20.41 -9.70 -2.41
CA MET A 175 -20.32 -8.80 -3.56
C MET A 175 -21.63 -8.04 -3.80
N LYS A 176 -22.79 -8.66 -3.62
CA LYS A 176 -24.07 -7.93 -3.68
C LYS A 176 -24.15 -6.81 -2.66
N ARG A 177 -23.72 -7.07 -1.41
CA ARG A 177 -23.65 -6.04 -0.36
C ARG A 177 -22.71 -4.90 -0.73
N ILE A 178 -21.57 -5.22 -1.36
CA ILE A 178 -20.65 -4.18 -1.87
C ILE A 178 -21.34 -3.31 -2.92
N LEU A 179 -22.08 -3.91 -3.85
CA LEU A 179 -22.82 -3.18 -4.87
C LEU A 179 -23.95 -2.32 -4.27
N GLU A 180 -24.63 -2.81 -3.24
CA GLU A 180 -25.64 -2.04 -2.49
C GLU A 180 -25.04 -0.80 -1.81
N VAL A 181 -23.85 -0.93 -1.22
CA VAL A 181 -23.13 0.24 -0.66
C VAL A 181 -22.74 1.20 -1.78
N ILE A 182 -22.27 0.70 -2.92
CA ILE A 182 -21.88 1.52 -4.06
C ILE A 182 -23.09 2.26 -4.67
N SER A 183 -24.25 1.63 -4.78
CA SER A 183 -25.42 2.22 -5.45
C SER A 183 -26.03 3.39 -4.68
N SER A 184 -25.83 3.45 -3.35
CA SER A 184 -26.25 4.60 -2.53
C SER A 184 -25.33 5.81 -2.62
N GLU A 185 -24.16 5.67 -3.23
CA GLU A 185 -23.11 6.69 -3.23
C GLU A 185 -23.16 7.61 -4.45
N THR A 186 -22.95 8.90 -4.22
CA THR A 186 -22.97 9.91 -5.30
C THR A 186 -21.59 10.16 -5.88
N LEU A 187 -20.54 9.98 -5.09
CA LEU A 187 -19.17 10.26 -5.48
C LEU A 187 -18.58 9.17 -6.37
N GLU A 188 -17.66 9.57 -7.24
CA GLU A 188 -16.91 8.62 -8.05
C GLU A 188 -15.92 7.83 -7.18
N ARG A 189 -16.01 6.49 -7.24
CA ARG A 189 -15.16 5.57 -6.47
C ARG A 189 -14.49 4.53 -7.34
N MET A 190 -13.47 3.89 -6.81
CA MET A 190 -12.82 2.75 -7.43
C MET A 190 -12.57 1.64 -6.41
N VAL A 191 -13.04 0.43 -6.73
CA VAL A 191 -12.78 -0.77 -5.93
C VAL A 191 -11.97 -1.75 -6.79
N LYS A 192 -10.78 -2.11 -6.32
CA LYS A 192 -9.91 -3.11 -6.95
C LYS A 192 -9.85 -4.34 -6.06
N LEU A 193 -10.35 -5.47 -6.52
CA LEU A 193 -10.32 -6.74 -5.79
C LEU A 193 -9.45 -7.73 -6.54
N SER A 194 -8.40 -8.24 -5.89
CA SER A 194 -7.56 -9.31 -6.42
C SER A 194 -7.86 -10.64 -5.72
N THR A 195 -8.12 -11.70 -6.49
CA THR A 195 -8.46 -13.02 -5.94
C THR A 195 -8.19 -14.15 -6.94
N LYS A 196 -8.43 -15.41 -6.53
CA LYS A 196 -8.27 -16.60 -7.38
C LYS A 196 -9.23 -16.57 -8.57
N THR A 197 -8.78 -17.08 -9.72
CA THR A 197 -9.53 -17.12 -10.98
C THR A 197 -10.96 -17.65 -10.86
N HIS A 198 -11.15 -18.74 -10.11
CA HIS A 198 -12.46 -19.38 -9.98
C HIS A 198 -13.47 -18.50 -9.21
N ILE A 199 -12.99 -17.68 -8.27
CA ILE A 199 -13.83 -16.73 -7.52
C ILE A 199 -14.28 -15.61 -8.46
N VAL A 200 -13.36 -15.01 -9.22
CA VAL A 200 -13.70 -14.00 -10.23
C VAL A 200 -14.71 -14.57 -11.23
N LYS A 201 -14.46 -15.76 -11.79
CA LYS A 201 -15.39 -16.42 -12.72
C LYS A 201 -16.78 -16.64 -12.09
N SER A 202 -16.83 -17.02 -10.81
CA SER A 202 -18.09 -17.18 -10.08
C SER A 202 -18.83 -15.84 -9.96
N TRP A 203 -18.18 -14.76 -9.56
CA TRP A 203 -18.81 -13.44 -9.49
C TRP A 203 -19.33 -12.99 -10.86
N MET A 204 -18.51 -13.09 -11.90
CA MET A 204 -18.89 -12.73 -13.27
C MET A 204 -20.11 -13.51 -13.75
N THR A 205 -20.13 -14.83 -13.54
CA THR A 205 -21.27 -15.70 -13.88
C THR A 205 -22.53 -15.27 -13.12
N ASN A 206 -22.42 -14.93 -11.83
CA ASN A 206 -23.56 -14.47 -11.02
C ASN A 206 -24.11 -13.11 -11.51
N PHE A 207 -23.26 -12.27 -12.08
CA PHE A 207 -23.66 -11.02 -12.74
C PHE A 207 -24.04 -11.19 -14.21
N ARG A 208 -24.10 -12.43 -14.71
CA ARG A 208 -24.39 -12.78 -16.11
C ARG A 208 -23.39 -12.19 -17.11
N ILE A 209 -22.15 -11.95 -16.67
CA ILE A 209 -21.07 -11.50 -17.54
C ILE A 209 -20.25 -12.72 -17.94
N TYR A 210 -20.28 -13.04 -19.22
CA TYR A 210 -19.74 -14.28 -19.78
C TYR A 210 -18.54 -14.00 -20.69
N PRO A 211 -17.77 -15.02 -21.12
CA PRO A 211 -16.62 -14.83 -22.00
C PRO A 211 -16.94 -14.11 -23.31
N ASP A 212 -18.12 -14.34 -23.88
CA ASP A 212 -18.62 -13.78 -25.14
C ASP A 212 -19.17 -12.34 -25.03
N THR A 213 -19.38 -11.81 -23.83
CA THR A 213 -19.75 -10.39 -23.63
C THR A 213 -18.71 -9.47 -24.31
N LEU A 214 -19.11 -8.33 -24.85
CA LEU A 214 -18.20 -7.40 -25.51
C LEU A 214 -17.88 -6.21 -24.63
N ILE A 215 -16.78 -5.52 -24.93
CA ILE A 215 -16.48 -4.22 -24.33
C ILE A 215 -17.56 -3.24 -24.80
N GLY A 216 -18.13 -2.48 -23.86
CA GLY A 216 -19.27 -1.59 -24.08
C GLY A 216 -20.63 -2.22 -23.77
N ASP A 217 -20.71 -3.55 -23.59
CA ASP A 217 -21.98 -4.20 -23.26
C ASP A 217 -22.50 -3.74 -21.90
N VAL A 218 -23.83 -3.56 -21.83
CA VAL A 218 -24.55 -3.23 -20.61
C VAL A 218 -25.34 -4.47 -20.16
N ILE A 219 -25.00 -5.00 -18.99
CA ILE A 219 -25.64 -6.20 -18.40
C ILE A 219 -26.22 -5.81 -17.05
N GLY A 220 -27.55 -5.69 -17.00
CA GLY A 220 -28.22 -5.09 -15.85
C GLY A 220 -27.75 -3.64 -15.67
N GLU A 221 -27.14 -3.35 -14.53
CA GLU A 221 -26.58 -2.03 -14.20
C GLU A 221 -25.06 -1.93 -14.45
N PHE A 222 -24.44 -3.01 -14.91
CA PHE A 222 -23.01 -3.03 -15.23
C PHE A 222 -22.76 -2.62 -16.66
N THR A 223 -21.72 -1.81 -16.89
CA THR A 223 -21.10 -1.63 -18.21
C THR A 223 -19.73 -2.32 -18.21
N VAL A 224 -19.47 -3.16 -19.22
CA VAL A 224 -18.17 -3.83 -19.39
C VAL A 224 -17.19 -2.88 -20.06
N ILE A 225 -16.10 -2.54 -19.38
CA ILE A 225 -15.12 -1.57 -19.87
C ILE A 225 -13.91 -2.27 -20.49
N ARG A 226 -13.43 -3.32 -19.83
CA ARG A 226 -12.29 -4.11 -20.32
C ARG A 226 -12.39 -5.54 -19.82
N LYS A 227 -11.94 -6.47 -20.67
CA LYS A 227 -11.91 -7.91 -20.38
C LYS A 227 -10.47 -8.42 -20.33
N PHE A 228 -10.35 -9.66 -19.85
CA PHE A 228 -9.13 -10.47 -19.92
C PHE A 228 -8.46 -10.30 -21.28
N SER A 229 -7.21 -9.86 -21.28
CA SER A 229 -6.32 -10.05 -22.42
C SER A 229 -5.62 -11.39 -22.27
N ASP A 230 -5.30 -12.05 -23.37
CA ASP A 230 -4.41 -13.22 -23.36
C ASP A 230 -2.98 -12.86 -22.89
N ASP A 231 -2.66 -11.56 -22.83
CA ASP A 231 -1.46 -11.04 -22.21
C ASP A 231 -1.62 -10.96 -20.69
N PHE A 232 -0.57 -11.40 -19.98
CA PHE A 232 -0.26 -11.53 -18.53
C PHE A 232 -1.02 -10.72 -17.45
N ASP A 233 -1.84 -9.75 -17.83
CA ASP A 233 -2.68 -8.91 -17.00
C ASP A 233 -4.15 -9.35 -17.03
N ASP A 234 -4.44 -10.45 -16.33
CA ASP A 234 -5.79 -10.99 -16.20
C ASP A 234 -6.67 -10.11 -15.29
N TYR A 235 -7.31 -9.09 -15.86
CA TYR A 235 -8.28 -8.29 -15.13
C TYR A 235 -9.55 -7.97 -15.93
N VAL A 236 -10.63 -7.75 -15.19
CA VAL A 236 -11.92 -7.26 -15.70
C VAL A 236 -12.18 -5.89 -15.11
N TRP A 237 -12.57 -4.93 -15.96
CA TRP A 237 -13.04 -3.63 -15.52
C TRP A 237 -14.52 -3.50 -15.84
N LEU A 238 -15.27 -3.15 -14.80
CA LEU A 238 -16.70 -2.89 -14.87
C LEU A 238 -16.97 -1.49 -14.34
N ARG A 239 -18.01 -0.87 -14.89
CA ARG A 239 -18.63 0.33 -14.33
C ARG A 239 -19.97 -0.08 -13.73
N TYR A 240 -20.23 0.28 -12.48
CA TYR A 240 -21.50 0.10 -11.80
C TYR A 240 -21.89 1.43 -11.17
N HIS A 241 -22.91 2.10 -11.73
CA HIS A 241 -23.24 3.50 -11.44
C HIS A 241 -21.99 4.41 -11.43
N ASN A 242 -21.70 5.04 -10.28
CA ASN A 242 -20.59 5.95 -10.10
C ASN A 242 -19.28 5.26 -9.65
N CYS A 243 -19.20 3.93 -9.64
CA CYS A 243 -18.01 3.19 -9.22
C CYS A 243 -17.34 2.39 -10.35
N TRP A 244 -16.01 2.46 -10.37
CA TRP A 244 -15.14 1.59 -11.16
C TRP A 244 -14.79 0.34 -10.35
N ILE A 245 -15.15 -0.83 -10.86
CA ILE A 245 -14.84 -2.10 -10.21
C ILE A 245 -13.82 -2.84 -11.08
N ARG A 246 -12.66 -3.11 -10.51
CA ARG A 246 -11.61 -3.91 -11.14
C ARG A 246 -11.47 -5.23 -10.41
N PHE A 247 -11.75 -6.33 -11.10
CA PHE A 247 -11.37 -7.66 -10.65
C PHE A 247 -10.02 -8.02 -11.25
N GLN A 248 -9.06 -8.39 -10.42
CA GLN A 248 -7.76 -8.87 -10.85
C GLN A 248 -7.61 -10.33 -10.43
N ILE A 249 -7.13 -11.17 -11.34
CA ILE A 249 -6.76 -12.53 -10.97
C ILE A 249 -5.40 -12.45 -10.28
N ALA A 250 -5.35 -12.93 -9.05
CA ALA A 250 -4.10 -13.17 -8.35
C ALA A 250 -3.35 -14.25 -9.14
N SER A 251 -2.34 -13.85 -9.92
CA SER A 251 -1.48 -14.82 -10.59
C SER A 251 -0.77 -15.61 -9.48
N VAL A 252 -0.92 -16.94 -9.52
CA VAL A 252 -0.02 -17.80 -8.77
C VAL A 252 1.32 -17.72 -9.50
N ARG A 253 2.19 -16.76 -9.09
CA ARG A 253 3.65 -16.57 -9.34
C ARG A 253 4.00 -15.12 -9.74
N PRO A 254 5.20 -14.57 -9.41
CA PRO A 254 6.20 -14.92 -8.40
C PRO A 254 6.59 -13.67 -7.58
N ASN A 255 5.67 -13.06 -6.82
CA ASN A 255 6.02 -11.90 -5.99
C ASN A 255 6.83 -12.24 -4.72
N GLN A 256 6.95 -13.53 -4.38
CA GLN A 256 8.05 -13.97 -3.52
C GLN A 256 9.39 -13.64 -4.17
N LEU A 257 9.61 -13.91 -5.46
CA LEU A 257 10.88 -13.52 -6.10
C LEU A 257 11.09 -12.00 -6.13
N ARG A 258 10.09 -11.13 -6.35
CA ARG A 258 10.35 -9.67 -6.38
C ARG A 258 10.60 -9.06 -5.01
N HIS A 259 9.88 -9.49 -3.97
CA HIS A 259 10.18 -9.07 -2.61
C HIS A 259 11.45 -9.72 -2.07
N ASP A 260 11.74 -10.98 -2.41
CA ASP A 260 12.98 -11.65 -2.06
C ASP A 260 14.16 -11.13 -2.88
N ILE A 261 13.99 -10.69 -4.14
CA ILE A 261 15.02 -10.01 -4.93
C ILE A 261 15.26 -8.62 -4.36
N LEU A 262 14.25 -7.83 -4.03
CA LEU A 262 14.47 -6.52 -3.39
C LEU A 262 15.06 -6.66 -1.98
N ARG A 263 14.63 -7.68 -1.21
CA ARG A 263 15.17 -7.99 0.13
C ARG A 263 16.59 -8.55 0.04
N ASN A 264 16.90 -9.41 -0.92
CA ASN A 264 18.24 -9.96 -1.15
C ASN A 264 19.17 -8.92 -1.78
N GLU A 265 18.72 -8.06 -2.70
CA GLU A 265 19.51 -6.94 -3.21
C GLU A 265 19.77 -5.90 -2.11
N LEU A 266 18.80 -5.64 -1.22
CA LEU A 266 19.00 -4.79 -0.04
C LEU A 266 19.98 -5.45 0.95
N LEU A 267 19.85 -6.75 1.23
CA LEU A 267 20.76 -7.48 2.11
C LEU A 267 22.18 -7.61 1.53
N GLU A 268 22.33 -7.94 0.25
CA GLU A 268 23.62 -8.03 -0.45
C GLU A 268 24.31 -6.66 -0.55
N LYS A 269 23.57 -5.57 -0.80
CA LYS A 269 24.14 -4.21 -0.75
C LYS A 269 24.46 -3.77 0.68
N THR A 270 23.66 -4.15 1.68
CA THR A 270 23.96 -3.85 3.09
C THR A 270 25.18 -4.63 3.59
N VAL A 271 25.37 -5.88 3.14
CA VAL A 271 26.56 -6.71 3.39
C VAL A 271 27.77 -6.17 2.63
N ALA A 272 27.62 -5.67 1.40
CA ALA A 272 28.70 -5.03 0.66
C ALA A 272 29.17 -3.70 1.32
N ILE A 273 28.24 -2.93 1.90
CA ILE A 273 28.58 -1.73 2.70
C ILE A 273 29.20 -2.12 4.05
N GLY A 274 28.84 -3.27 4.62
CA GLY A 274 29.43 -3.78 5.86
C GLY A 274 30.80 -4.45 5.72
N ASN A 275 31.12 -5.00 4.54
CA ASN A 275 32.34 -5.78 4.29
C ASN A 275 33.34 -5.12 3.31
N GLY A 276 33.06 -3.92 2.81
CA GLY A 276 33.87 -3.23 1.80
C GLY A 276 34.65 -2.05 2.38
N GLU A 277 35.91 -2.31 2.74
CA GLU A 277 37.08 -1.46 2.48
C GLU A 277 36.81 0.04 2.32
N TYR A 278 37.07 0.79 3.41
CA TYR A 278 37.51 2.18 3.32
C TYR A 278 38.73 2.22 2.39
N ARG A 279 38.53 2.59 1.13
CA ARG A 279 39.60 3.24 0.37
C ARG A 279 39.54 4.71 0.76
N ASP A 280 40.52 5.11 1.56
CA ASP A 280 40.83 6.50 1.81
C ASP A 280 40.96 7.23 0.47
N TRP A 281 40.12 8.25 0.29
CA TRP A 281 40.32 9.26 -0.75
C TRP A 281 41.10 10.40 -0.09
N GLU A 282 42.41 10.44 -0.33
CA GLU A 282 43.19 11.69 -0.33
C GLU A 282 42.84 12.53 -1.56
#